data_AF-A0AAJ0HDX2-F1
#
_entry.id   AF-A0AAJ0HDX2-F1
#
_cell.length_a   1.000
_cell.length_b   1.000
_cell.length_c   1.000
_cell.angle_alpha   90.00
_cell.angle_beta   90.00
_cell.angle_gamma   90.00
#
_symmetry.space_group_name_H-M   'P 1'
#
loop_
_entity.id
_entity.type
_entity.pdbx_description
1 polymer ?
#
loop_
_entity_poly.entity_id
_entity_poly.type
_entity_poly.pdbx_seq_one_letter_code
_entity_poly.pdbx_strand_id
1 'polypeptide(L)'
;MAPKRIQVERASNPRSRPAKSGPIRSTYDTLSSPENSAVVKSLAAFGIAVTFLTSSWAEWLLVLTAESLAHRRTGSSDATSQSWLRADPIMYPGVTSEYLHTIMGGDAFDLAMDYEKTQTSDCTTCGVTKDLSNYWVPTVYFYAENGSFISVEQVGGINVYYQERMDWTDYCAGKTLQPFPKEFRMIAGDLHLLTNGETGLPSYSGFPDRPCPGGLQIRIRFPSCWGGKNDDSPDHRSHIRYPSGMNNGPCPKTRLARIPGLLYGMTWNVEAFDHLRKPGDQPFVLSQGDPTGFGYHADFLNGWDIELLERALRDLTCGNASGGRIDFCETFQPFLQNSRVQNLCPSIPSKARSRIWQSCRSPGLRSCPIRA
;
A
#
# COMPACT_ATOMS: atom_id res chain seq x y z
N MET A 1 64.02 -95.36 5.56
CA MET A 1 63.86 -95.69 4.12
C MET A 1 62.40 -96.07 3.89
N ALA A 2 61.70 -95.30 3.04
CA ALA A 2 60.68 -95.79 2.10
C ALA A 2 60.07 -94.57 1.37
N PRO A 3 60.29 -94.42 0.05
CA PRO A 3 59.67 -93.37 -0.75
C PRO A 3 58.40 -93.83 -1.48
N LYS A 4 57.59 -92.81 -1.80
CA LYS A 4 56.62 -92.63 -2.90
C LYS A 4 55.58 -93.72 -3.21
N ARG A 5 54.34 -93.26 -3.31
CA ARG A 5 53.36 -93.73 -4.31
C ARG A 5 52.69 -92.54 -4.97
N ILE A 6 52.75 -92.50 -6.30
CA ILE A 6 51.87 -91.70 -7.15
C ILE A 6 50.87 -92.69 -7.75
N GLN A 7 49.59 -92.34 -7.76
CA GLN A 7 48.65 -92.86 -8.74
C GLN A 7 47.72 -91.74 -9.24
N VAL A 8 47.45 -91.80 -10.53
CA VAL A 8 46.70 -90.89 -11.40
C VAL A 8 45.38 -91.56 -11.73
N GLU A 9 44.28 -90.80 -11.83
CA GLU A 9 43.12 -90.95 -12.75
C GLU A 9 41.94 -90.10 -12.21
N ARG A 10 40.95 -89.61 -12.97
CA ARG A 10 40.74 -89.20 -14.38
C ARG A 10 39.35 -88.54 -14.44
N ALA A 11 39.25 -87.43 -15.18
CA ALA A 11 38.09 -86.78 -15.78
C ALA A 11 36.66 -86.95 -15.18
N SER A 12 36.11 -85.85 -14.66
CA SER A 12 34.66 -85.63 -14.48
C SER A 12 34.00 -85.19 -15.80
N ASN A 13 32.96 -85.90 -16.25
CA ASN A 13 32.09 -85.48 -17.37
C ASN A 13 30.91 -84.63 -16.84
N PRO A 14 30.34 -83.72 -17.67
CA PRO A 14 29.66 -82.50 -17.25
C PRO A 14 28.14 -82.66 -17.13
N ARG A 15 27.48 -81.75 -16.40
CA ARG A 15 26.08 -81.37 -16.70
C ARG A 15 25.76 -79.92 -16.33
N SER A 16 25.25 -79.25 -17.37
CA SER A 16 24.41 -78.03 -17.42
C SER A 16 24.94 -76.70 -16.89
N ARG A 17 25.37 -75.84 -17.84
CA ARG A 17 25.35 -74.38 -17.69
C ARG A 17 23.90 -73.88 -17.66
N PRO A 18 23.52 -72.96 -16.75
CA PRO A 18 22.34 -72.13 -16.96
C PRO A 18 22.66 -71.03 -17.98
N ALA A 19 21.64 -70.68 -18.75
CA ALA A 19 21.68 -69.83 -19.93
C ALA A 19 22.16 -68.39 -19.67
N LYS A 20 22.82 -67.79 -20.67
CA LYS A 20 23.13 -66.35 -20.70
C LYS A 20 21.81 -65.57 -20.72
N SER A 21 21.51 -64.83 -19.65
CA SER A 21 20.37 -63.91 -19.61
C SER A 21 20.62 -62.75 -20.59
N GLY A 22 19.61 -62.42 -21.39
CA GLY A 22 19.67 -61.30 -22.33
C GLY A 22 19.76 -59.94 -21.61
N PRO A 23 20.18 -58.87 -22.30
CA PRO A 23 20.49 -57.58 -21.68
C PRO A 23 19.32 -56.99 -20.88
N ILE A 24 18.08 -57.18 -21.34
CA ILE A 24 16.88 -56.67 -20.65
C ILE A 24 16.67 -57.35 -19.29
N ARG A 25 16.91 -58.67 -19.21
CA ARG A 25 16.77 -59.43 -17.96
C ARG A 25 17.91 -59.12 -17.00
N SER A 26 19.13 -58.93 -17.52
CA SER A 26 20.27 -58.47 -16.73
C SER A 26 20.02 -57.09 -16.10
N THR A 27 19.43 -56.15 -16.85
CA THR A 27 19.09 -54.81 -16.31
C THR A 27 17.95 -54.89 -15.28
N TYR A 28 16.95 -55.73 -15.51
CA TYR A 28 15.86 -55.95 -14.54
C TYR A 28 16.38 -56.59 -13.24
N ASP A 29 17.23 -57.60 -13.33
CA ASP A 29 17.83 -58.28 -12.17
C ASP A 29 18.78 -57.33 -11.42
N THR A 30 19.46 -56.40 -12.13
CA THR A 30 20.29 -55.36 -11.51
C THR A 30 19.45 -54.32 -10.78
N LEU A 31 18.33 -53.86 -11.36
CA LEU A 31 17.45 -52.88 -10.73
C LEU A 31 16.63 -53.45 -9.57
N SER A 32 16.31 -54.74 -9.62
CA SER A 32 15.56 -55.44 -8.56
C SER A 32 16.46 -56.13 -7.52
N SER A 33 17.79 -56.03 -7.65
CA SER A 33 18.71 -56.63 -6.69
C SER A 33 18.59 -55.95 -5.31
N PRO A 34 18.76 -56.71 -4.21
CA PRO A 34 18.73 -56.15 -2.85
C PRO A 34 19.77 -55.04 -2.64
N GLU A 35 20.93 -55.16 -3.29
CA GLU A 35 22.04 -54.21 -3.21
C GLU A 35 21.71 -52.85 -3.85
N ASN A 36 20.91 -52.84 -4.92
CA ASN A 36 20.51 -51.61 -5.63
C ASN A 36 19.16 -51.06 -5.15
N SER A 37 18.47 -51.77 -4.24
CA SER A 37 17.17 -51.38 -3.73
C SER A 37 17.16 -49.99 -3.08
N ALA A 38 18.27 -49.58 -2.45
CA ALA A 38 18.41 -48.23 -1.87
C ALA A 38 18.48 -47.13 -2.94
N VAL A 39 19.21 -47.38 -4.04
CA VAL A 39 19.37 -46.44 -5.16
C VAL A 39 18.06 -46.30 -5.91
N VAL A 40 17.37 -47.41 -6.19
CA VAL A 40 16.08 -47.40 -6.88
C VAL A 40 14.99 -46.72 -6.05
N LYS A 41 14.95 -46.96 -4.73
CA LYS A 41 14.04 -46.24 -3.82
C LYS A 41 14.32 -44.73 -3.80
N SER A 42 15.59 -44.33 -3.84
CA SER A 42 15.99 -42.91 -3.85
C SER A 42 15.59 -42.21 -5.15
N LEU A 43 15.79 -42.86 -6.30
CA LEU A 43 15.36 -42.34 -7.61
C LEU A 43 13.84 -42.27 -7.72
N ALA A 44 13.12 -43.26 -7.21
CA ALA A 44 11.66 -43.23 -7.17
C ALA A 44 11.14 -42.11 -6.25
N ALA A 45 11.73 -41.95 -5.06
CA ALA A 45 11.39 -40.86 -4.15
C ALA A 45 11.67 -39.48 -4.76
N PHE A 46 12.81 -39.33 -5.46
CA PHE A 46 13.14 -38.10 -6.18
C PHE A 46 12.16 -37.81 -7.32
N GLY A 47 11.79 -38.84 -8.11
CA GLY A 47 10.80 -38.69 -9.17
C GLY A 47 9.41 -38.29 -8.64
N ILE A 48 8.98 -38.87 -7.53
CA ILE A 48 7.72 -38.51 -6.86
C ILE A 48 7.80 -37.07 -6.34
N ALA A 49 8.91 -36.68 -5.70
CA ALA A 49 9.10 -35.33 -5.19
C ALA A 49 9.08 -34.27 -6.30
N VAL A 50 9.78 -34.51 -7.42
CA VAL A 50 9.79 -33.61 -8.57
C VAL A 50 8.39 -33.52 -9.18
N THR A 51 7.70 -34.65 -9.39
CA THR A 51 6.34 -34.67 -9.95
C THR A 51 5.36 -33.92 -9.06
N PHE A 52 5.48 -34.09 -7.73
CA PHE A 52 4.69 -33.36 -6.75
C PHE A 52 4.96 -31.86 -6.83
N LEU A 53 6.23 -31.44 -6.83
CA LEU A 53 6.66 -30.03 -6.92
C LEU A 53 6.27 -29.37 -8.25
N THR A 54 6.13 -30.14 -9.33
CA THR A 54 5.67 -29.63 -10.64
C THR A 54 4.16 -29.73 -10.84
N SER A 55 3.42 -30.32 -9.89
CA SER A 55 1.97 -30.45 -9.97
C SER A 55 1.26 -29.24 -9.37
N SER A 56 0.01 -29.01 -9.76
CA SER A 56 -0.87 -28.00 -9.14
C SER A 56 -1.12 -28.23 -7.65
N TRP A 57 -0.79 -29.40 -7.10
CA TRP A 57 -0.85 -29.68 -5.67
C TRP A 57 0.30 -29.02 -4.88
N ALA A 58 1.44 -28.75 -5.53
CA ALA A 58 2.50 -27.95 -4.91
C ALA A 58 2.07 -26.51 -4.68
N GLU A 59 1.21 -25.94 -5.52
CA GLU A 59 0.66 -24.60 -5.31
C GLU A 59 -0.15 -24.54 -4.00
N TRP A 60 -0.93 -25.58 -3.68
CA TRP A 60 -1.69 -25.66 -2.43
C TRP A 60 -0.82 -25.74 -1.16
N LEU A 61 0.38 -26.31 -1.23
CA LEU A 61 1.30 -26.41 -0.09
C LEU A 61 2.29 -25.25 0.00
N LEU A 62 2.65 -24.63 -1.12
CA LEU A 62 3.49 -23.42 -1.14
C LEU A 62 2.74 -22.20 -0.57
N VAL A 63 1.41 -22.20 -0.62
CA VAL A 63 0.56 -21.22 0.08
C VAL A 63 0.76 -21.28 1.61
N LEU A 64 1.19 -22.41 2.19
CA LEU A 64 1.33 -22.55 3.64
C LEU A 64 2.75 -22.28 4.19
N THR A 65 3.75 -22.01 3.36
CA THR A 65 5.14 -21.81 3.84
C THR A 65 5.84 -20.55 3.31
N ALA A 66 5.20 -19.79 2.40
CA ALA A 66 5.74 -18.52 1.89
C ALA A 66 5.22 -17.25 2.62
N GLU A 67 4.48 -17.37 3.71
CA GLU A 67 3.99 -16.22 4.50
C GLU A 67 4.94 -15.72 5.60
N SER A 68 6.24 -16.06 5.55
CA SER A 68 7.22 -15.54 6.52
C SER A 68 7.72 -14.11 6.22
N LEU A 69 7.22 -13.45 5.17
CA LEU A 69 7.38 -11.99 5.02
C LEU A 69 6.04 -11.32 5.31
N ALA A 70 5.63 -11.40 6.59
CA ALA A 70 4.50 -10.65 7.11
C ALA A 70 4.79 -9.15 6.97
N HIS A 71 4.37 -8.58 5.83
CA HIS A 71 4.18 -7.15 5.70
C HIS A 71 3.00 -6.80 6.60
N ARG A 72 3.30 -6.35 7.82
CA ARG A 72 2.26 -5.83 8.72
C ARG A 72 1.61 -4.63 8.05
N ARG A 73 0.34 -4.77 7.69
CA ARG A 73 -0.50 -3.66 7.27
C ARG A 73 -1.28 -3.27 8.50
N THR A 74 -1.00 -2.09 9.06
CA THR A 74 -1.92 -1.47 10.01
C THR A 74 -3.16 -0.99 9.28
N GLY A 75 -4.24 -0.87 10.03
CA GLY A 75 -5.58 -0.66 9.48
C GLY A 75 -5.76 0.60 8.62
N SER A 76 -6.83 0.57 7.84
CA SER A 76 -7.38 1.69 7.08
C SER A 76 -8.20 2.56 8.02
N SER A 77 -7.85 3.83 8.20
CA SER A 77 -8.84 4.79 8.62
C SER A 77 -9.66 5.17 7.39
N ASP A 78 -10.80 4.50 7.21
CA ASP A 78 -11.77 4.91 6.22
C ASP A 78 -12.32 6.27 6.66
N ALA A 79 -12.35 7.23 5.74
CA ALA A 79 -12.89 8.55 5.97
C ALA A 79 -13.97 8.86 4.92
N THR A 80 -15.22 8.90 5.37
CA THR A 80 -16.38 8.80 4.47
C THR A 80 -16.98 10.14 4.03
N SER A 81 -16.95 11.16 4.90
CA SER A 81 -17.46 12.51 4.61
C SER A 81 -16.35 13.40 4.04
N GLN A 82 -16.71 14.25 3.07
CA GLN A 82 -15.77 15.00 2.25
C GLN A 82 -16.19 16.47 2.18
N SER A 83 -15.19 17.34 2.24
CA SER A 83 -15.38 18.78 2.10
C SER A 83 -14.65 19.29 0.87
N TRP A 84 -15.27 20.14 0.09
CA TRP A 84 -14.62 20.81 -1.04
C TRP A 84 -14.27 22.24 -0.65
N LEU A 85 -12.98 22.53 -0.55
CA LEU A 85 -12.51 23.85 -0.11
C LEU A 85 -11.25 24.27 -0.87
N ARG A 86 -11.17 25.56 -1.23
CA ARG A 86 -9.93 26.17 -1.71
C ARG A 86 -9.06 26.54 -0.50
N ALA A 87 -8.52 25.54 0.17
CA ALA A 87 -7.74 25.69 1.38
C ALA A 87 -6.65 24.64 1.43
N ASP A 88 -5.43 25.10 1.69
CA ASP A 88 -4.25 24.26 1.82
C ASP A 88 -3.32 24.91 2.84
N PRO A 89 -3.41 24.50 4.12
CA PRO A 89 -2.60 25.08 5.20
C PRO A 89 -1.10 24.82 5.08
N ILE A 90 -0.70 23.91 4.20
CA ILE A 90 0.70 23.56 3.99
C ILE A 90 1.26 24.47 2.90
N MET A 91 0.68 24.45 1.70
CA MET A 91 1.20 25.21 0.56
C MET A 91 0.79 26.68 0.56
N TYR A 92 -0.39 27.00 1.11
CA TYR A 92 -1.01 28.34 1.08
C TYR A 92 -1.45 28.79 2.48
N PRO A 93 -0.56 28.81 3.49
CA PRO A 93 -0.95 29.09 4.87
C PRO A 93 -1.58 30.47 5.02
N GLY A 94 -2.81 30.51 5.54
CA GLY A 94 -3.56 31.73 5.85
C GLY A 94 -4.24 32.39 4.67
N VAL A 95 -4.07 31.87 3.45
CA VAL A 95 -4.67 32.40 2.22
C VAL A 95 -5.44 31.31 1.50
N THR A 96 -6.33 31.72 0.59
CA THR A 96 -7.11 30.77 -0.21
C THR A 96 -6.20 30.04 -1.20
N SER A 97 -6.26 28.71 -1.21
CA SER A 97 -5.53 27.86 -2.15
C SER A 97 -5.88 28.22 -3.59
N GLU A 98 -4.93 28.09 -4.51
CA GLU A 98 -5.17 28.35 -5.94
C GLU A 98 -6.24 27.43 -6.53
N TYR A 99 -6.31 26.19 -6.08
CA TYR A 99 -7.24 25.17 -6.58
C TYR A 99 -8.03 24.51 -5.44
N LEU A 100 -9.00 23.66 -5.82
CA LEU A 100 -9.94 23.04 -4.89
C LEU A 100 -9.41 21.70 -4.39
N HIS A 101 -9.44 21.51 -3.08
CA HIS A 101 -9.13 20.23 -2.48
C HIS A 101 -10.39 19.55 -1.95
N THR A 102 -10.41 18.22 -2.07
CA THR A 102 -11.32 17.36 -1.33
C THR A 102 -10.63 16.96 -0.02
N ILE A 103 -11.25 17.32 1.10
CA ILE A 103 -10.66 17.26 2.45
C ILE A 103 -11.45 16.31 3.34
N MET A 104 -10.71 15.55 4.15
CA MET A 104 -11.21 14.62 5.16
C MET A 104 -10.40 14.77 6.46
N GLY A 105 -10.92 14.19 7.54
CA GLY A 105 -10.27 14.14 8.85
C GLY A 105 -11.00 14.96 9.92
N GLY A 106 -10.24 15.59 10.82
CA GLY A 106 -10.76 16.44 11.88
C GLY A 106 -11.50 17.68 11.38
N ASP A 107 -12.56 18.10 12.08
CA ASP A 107 -13.41 19.23 11.70
C ASP A 107 -12.85 20.62 12.08
N ALA A 108 -11.63 20.69 12.65
CA ALA A 108 -10.94 21.95 12.90
C ALA A 108 -10.14 22.49 11.70
N PHE A 109 -10.21 21.83 10.53
CA PHE A 109 -9.47 22.25 9.34
C PHE A 109 -9.73 23.71 8.96
N ASP A 110 -8.69 24.43 8.55
CA ASP A 110 -8.71 25.90 8.41
C ASP A 110 -7.81 26.36 7.27
N LEU A 111 -7.64 27.67 7.05
CA LEU A 111 -6.66 28.19 6.08
C LEU A 111 -5.22 28.13 6.61
N ALA A 112 -5.05 28.12 7.94
CA ALA A 112 -3.78 27.95 8.60
C ALA A 112 -4.01 27.07 9.83
N MET A 113 -3.23 26.01 9.97
CA MET A 113 -3.35 25.10 11.10
C MET A 113 -2.02 24.41 11.39
N ASP A 114 -1.84 24.12 12.67
CA ASP A 114 -0.76 23.34 13.27
C ASP A 114 -1.38 22.14 14.02
N TYR A 115 -0.55 21.39 14.75
CA TYR A 115 -1.05 20.28 15.56
C TYR A 115 -2.10 20.74 16.57
N GLU A 116 -1.84 21.80 17.33
CA GLU A 116 -2.75 22.27 18.38
C GLU A 116 -4.13 22.64 17.81
N LYS A 117 -4.18 23.19 16.60
CA LYS A 117 -5.44 23.44 15.89
C LYS A 117 -6.21 22.15 15.60
N THR A 118 -5.55 21.07 15.15
CA THR A 118 -6.22 19.76 14.94
C THR A 118 -6.89 19.26 16.21
N GLN A 119 -6.26 19.50 17.37
CA GLN A 119 -6.76 19.06 18.68
C GLN A 119 -8.01 19.83 19.13
N THR A 120 -8.37 20.91 18.44
CA THR A 120 -9.64 21.63 18.65
C THR A 120 -10.81 21.03 17.86
N SER A 121 -10.60 19.90 17.18
CA SER A 121 -11.67 19.19 16.47
C SER A 121 -12.62 18.52 17.45
N ASP A 122 -13.91 18.68 17.23
CA ASP A 122 -14.97 18.08 18.03
C ASP A 122 -15.35 16.69 17.46
N CYS A 123 -15.06 16.45 16.19
CA CYS A 123 -15.23 15.17 15.52
C CYS A 123 -14.19 14.95 14.41
N THR A 124 -14.17 13.74 13.86
CA THR A 124 -13.36 13.37 12.69
C THR A 124 -14.18 12.49 11.77
N THR A 125 -13.92 12.60 10.47
CA THR A 125 -14.51 11.70 9.47
C THR A 125 -13.84 10.33 9.46
N CYS A 126 -12.74 10.12 10.19
CA CYS A 126 -11.98 8.87 10.23
C CYS A 126 -12.62 7.80 11.14
N GLY A 127 -12.36 6.52 10.87
CA GLY A 127 -12.86 5.41 11.70
C GLY A 127 -12.42 5.39 13.17
N VAL A 128 -11.28 6.00 13.50
CA VAL A 128 -10.77 6.13 14.88
C VAL A 128 -10.99 7.57 15.36
N THR A 129 -11.79 7.76 16.41
CA THR A 129 -12.17 9.09 16.94
C THR A 129 -10.99 9.92 17.47
N LYS A 130 -9.84 9.29 17.69
CA LYS A 130 -8.60 9.91 18.15
C LYS A 130 -7.61 10.22 17.02
N ASP A 131 -8.01 9.97 15.79
CA ASP A 131 -7.34 10.47 14.61
C ASP A 131 -7.98 11.79 14.17
N LEU A 132 -7.45 12.90 14.67
CA LEU A 132 -7.87 14.26 14.28
C LEU A 132 -6.98 14.82 13.16
N SER A 133 -6.18 13.97 12.51
CA SER A 133 -5.36 14.37 11.37
C SER A 133 -6.22 14.86 10.22
N ASN A 134 -5.61 15.61 9.30
CA ASN A 134 -6.27 16.02 8.08
C ASN A 134 -5.57 15.48 6.85
N TYR A 135 -6.40 15.09 5.89
CA TYR A 135 -6.03 14.41 4.65
C TYR A 135 -6.72 15.14 3.50
N TRP A 136 -5.97 15.59 2.51
CA TRP A 136 -6.59 16.23 1.36
C TRP A 136 -5.87 15.95 0.06
N VAL A 137 -6.63 16.01 -1.02
CA VAL A 137 -6.20 15.72 -2.39
C VAL A 137 -6.88 16.69 -3.35
N PRO A 138 -6.30 16.97 -4.54
CA PRO A 138 -6.99 17.71 -5.58
C PRO A 138 -8.33 17.08 -5.95
N THR A 139 -9.36 17.90 -6.15
CA THR A 139 -10.64 17.41 -6.63
C THR A 139 -10.56 17.05 -8.11
N VAL A 140 -11.22 15.95 -8.51
CA VAL A 140 -11.39 15.56 -9.92
C VAL A 140 -12.67 16.19 -10.46
N TYR A 141 -12.57 16.78 -11.65
CA TYR A 141 -13.70 17.32 -12.40
C TYR A 141 -13.88 16.56 -13.72
N PHE A 142 -15.12 16.52 -14.19
CA PHE A 142 -15.48 16.20 -15.55
C PHE A 142 -15.65 17.49 -16.35
N TYR A 143 -14.90 17.63 -17.45
CA TYR A 143 -15.00 18.74 -18.38
C TYR A 143 -16.03 18.42 -19.46
N ALA A 144 -17.19 19.06 -19.38
CA ALA A 144 -18.31 18.84 -20.28
C ALA A 144 -18.12 19.58 -21.61
N GLU A 145 -18.78 19.10 -22.68
CA GLU A 145 -18.69 19.69 -24.03
C GLU A 145 -19.10 21.18 -24.08
N ASN A 146 -19.96 21.61 -23.16
CA ASN A 146 -20.38 23.01 -23.03
C ASN A 146 -19.35 23.92 -22.34
N GLY A 147 -18.17 23.38 -21.99
CA GLY A 147 -17.08 24.08 -21.30
C GLY A 147 -17.23 24.18 -19.79
N SER A 148 -18.26 23.56 -19.18
CA SER A 148 -18.44 23.55 -17.73
C SER A 148 -17.67 22.41 -17.07
N PHE A 149 -17.31 22.61 -15.79
CA PHE A 149 -16.68 21.60 -14.95
C PHE A 149 -17.69 21.08 -13.94
N ILE A 150 -17.85 19.76 -13.88
CA ILE A 150 -18.74 19.07 -12.93
C ILE A 150 -17.86 18.28 -11.96
N SER A 151 -18.03 18.50 -10.65
CA SER A 151 -17.26 17.77 -9.65
C SER A 151 -17.56 16.28 -9.75
N VAL A 152 -16.52 15.45 -9.77
CA VAL A 152 -16.66 13.98 -9.66
C VAL A 152 -16.63 13.64 -8.17
N GLU A 153 -17.63 12.91 -7.68
CA GLU A 153 -17.67 12.51 -6.27
C GLU A 153 -16.77 11.29 -6.02
N GLN A 154 -16.19 11.18 -4.82
CA GLN A 154 -15.54 9.93 -4.42
C GLN A 154 -16.57 8.93 -3.89
N VAL A 155 -16.39 7.66 -4.27
CA VAL A 155 -17.16 6.53 -3.77
C VAL A 155 -16.63 6.12 -2.40
N GLY A 156 -17.38 6.43 -1.34
CA GLY A 156 -17.03 6.04 0.03
C GLY A 156 -15.93 6.86 0.69
N GLY A 157 -15.45 7.92 0.02
CA GLY A 157 -14.39 8.81 0.52
C GLY A 157 -12.99 8.27 0.29
N ILE A 158 -12.11 8.46 1.27
CA ILE A 158 -10.69 8.06 1.21
C ILE A 158 -10.39 6.95 2.21
N ASN A 159 -9.64 5.95 1.76
CA ASN A 159 -9.05 4.94 2.62
C ASN A 159 -7.61 5.33 2.90
N VAL A 160 -7.32 5.72 4.14
CA VAL A 160 -5.95 6.04 4.56
C VAL A 160 -5.36 4.84 5.28
N TYR A 161 -4.46 4.13 4.60
CA TYR A 161 -3.73 3.02 5.19
C TYR A 161 -2.47 3.51 5.87
N TYR A 162 -2.37 3.27 7.17
CA TYR A 162 -1.11 3.34 7.90
C TYR A 162 -0.42 2.00 7.65
N GLN A 163 0.80 1.97 7.12
CA GLN A 163 1.46 0.70 6.77
C GLN A 163 2.75 0.53 7.57
N GLU A 164 2.81 -0.49 8.42
CA GLU A 164 3.97 -0.90 9.22
C GLU A 164 5.03 -1.62 8.38
N ARG A 165 5.48 -0.99 7.31
CA ARG A 165 6.46 -1.57 6.40
C ARG A 165 7.85 -1.34 6.94
N MET A 166 8.29 -2.19 7.86
CA MET A 166 9.69 -2.22 8.31
C MET A 166 10.55 -3.05 7.37
N ASP A 167 11.79 -2.60 7.12
CA ASP A 167 12.79 -3.41 6.43
C ASP A 167 13.46 -4.40 7.40
N TRP A 168 13.90 -5.55 6.88
CA TRP A 168 14.60 -6.55 7.68
C TRP A 168 15.87 -5.98 8.35
N THR A 169 16.58 -5.09 7.66
CA THR A 169 17.78 -4.44 8.23
C THR A 169 17.45 -3.52 9.40
N ASP A 170 16.32 -2.80 9.34
CA ASP A 170 15.84 -1.97 10.44
C ASP A 170 15.42 -2.84 11.63
N TYR A 171 14.76 -3.98 11.37
CA TYR A 171 14.38 -4.95 12.40
C TYR A 171 15.61 -5.57 13.10
N CYS A 172 16.60 -6.05 12.33
CA CYS A 172 17.84 -6.60 12.88
C CYS A 172 18.68 -5.57 13.63
N ALA A 173 18.56 -4.28 13.28
CA ALA A 173 19.19 -3.18 14.01
C ALA A 173 18.43 -2.81 15.30
N GLY A 174 17.35 -3.51 15.65
CA GLY A 174 16.54 -3.25 16.83
C GLY A 174 15.71 -1.96 16.73
N LYS A 175 15.50 -1.43 15.52
CA LYS A 175 14.67 -0.25 15.33
C LYS A 175 13.19 -0.60 15.46
N THR A 176 12.41 0.39 15.86
CA THR A 176 10.96 0.32 15.96
C THR A 176 10.33 1.45 15.16
N LEU A 177 9.09 1.26 14.72
CA LEU A 177 8.31 2.34 14.11
C LEU A 177 8.09 3.44 15.14
N GLN A 178 8.30 4.67 14.70
CA GLN A 178 8.03 5.86 15.50
C GLN A 178 6.67 6.43 15.09
N PRO A 179 5.85 6.90 16.04
CA PRO A 179 4.64 7.65 15.69
C PRO A 179 5.01 8.97 14.98
N PHE A 180 4.04 9.58 14.32
CA PHE A 180 4.22 10.92 13.76
C PHE A 180 4.40 11.95 14.90
N PRO A 181 5.43 12.82 14.83
CA PRO A 181 5.55 13.96 15.74
C PRO A 181 4.35 14.91 15.66
N LYS A 182 4.15 15.76 16.69
CA LYS A 182 3.02 16.71 16.74
C LYS A 182 2.93 17.54 15.47
N GLU A 183 3.96 18.32 15.15
CA GLU A 183 3.95 19.26 14.03
C GLU A 183 4.19 18.62 12.65
N PHE A 184 4.06 17.30 12.58
CA PHE A 184 4.44 16.55 11.39
C PHE A 184 3.45 16.78 10.24
N ARG A 185 3.99 17.16 9.09
CA ARG A 185 3.22 17.34 7.86
C ARG A 185 4.06 16.94 6.66
N MET A 186 3.42 16.44 5.61
CA MET A 186 4.14 16.05 4.40
C MET A 186 3.24 16.07 3.18
N ILE A 187 3.87 16.22 2.01
CA ILE A 187 3.21 16.13 0.71
C ILE A 187 3.80 14.95 -0.07
N ALA A 188 2.93 14.17 -0.69
CA ALA A 188 3.29 13.13 -1.65
C ALA A 188 2.83 13.51 -3.06
N GLY A 189 3.55 13.05 -4.07
CA GLY A 189 3.29 13.43 -5.46
C GLY A 189 3.83 14.80 -5.82
N ASP A 190 3.56 15.20 -7.06
CA ASP A 190 4.03 16.45 -7.63
C ASP A 190 2.92 17.06 -8.49
N LEU A 191 2.57 18.30 -8.17
CA LEU A 191 1.50 19.04 -8.84
C LEU A 191 1.90 19.52 -10.25
N HIS A 192 3.19 19.54 -10.55
CA HIS A 192 3.75 19.99 -11.84
C HIS A 192 4.07 18.84 -12.80
N LEU A 193 3.83 17.59 -12.40
CA LEU A 193 4.12 16.43 -13.22
C LEU A 193 3.10 16.32 -14.38
N LEU A 194 3.58 16.37 -15.62
CA LEU A 194 2.74 16.27 -16.83
C LEU A 194 2.93 14.96 -17.60
N THR A 195 3.86 14.11 -17.18
CA THR A 195 4.19 12.85 -17.87
C THR A 195 4.58 11.76 -16.87
N ASN A 196 4.30 10.51 -17.20
CA ASN A 196 4.78 9.38 -16.41
C ASN A 196 6.32 9.26 -16.46
N GLY A 197 6.94 8.79 -15.36
CA GLY A 197 8.34 8.35 -15.36
C GLY A 197 9.35 9.28 -14.69
N GLU A 198 8.92 10.27 -13.90
CA GLU A 198 9.87 11.02 -13.08
C GLU A 198 10.55 10.14 -12.04
N THR A 199 11.88 10.25 -11.98
CA THR A 199 12.73 9.44 -11.11
C THR A 199 12.44 9.75 -9.64
N GLY A 200 12.01 8.74 -8.88
CA GLY A 200 11.79 8.85 -7.44
C GLY A 200 10.34 9.08 -7.03
N LEU A 201 9.41 9.18 -7.99
CA LEU A 201 7.97 9.20 -7.75
C LEU A 201 7.32 7.87 -8.18
N PRO A 202 6.22 7.45 -7.54
CA PRO A 202 5.41 6.34 -8.03
C PRO A 202 4.95 6.59 -9.47
N SER A 203 5.01 5.55 -10.31
CA SER A 203 4.50 5.63 -11.68
C SER A 203 2.97 5.64 -11.67
N TYR A 204 2.37 6.64 -12.32
CA TYR A 204 0.92 6.78 -12.52
C TYR A 204 0.55 6.47 -13.97
N SER A 205 -0.70 6.08 -14.22
CA SER A 205 -1.21 5.80 -15.57
C SER A 205 -1.98 6.98 -16.19
N GLY A 206 -2.03 8.13 -15.50
CA GLY A 206 -2.87 9.27 -15.89
C GLY A 206 -4.37 8.95 -15.81
N PHE A 207 -5.20 9.87 -16.28
CA PHE A 207 -6.64 9.64 -16.37
C PHE A 207 -6.98 8.63 -17.50
N PRO A 208 -8.02 7.79 -17.34
CA PRO A 208 -8.39 6.75 -18.31
C PRO A 208 -9.21 7.27 -19.51
N ASP A 209 -8.76 7.02 -20.73
CA ASP A 209 -9.48 7.30 -22.00
C ASP A 209 -10.60 6.27 -22.32
N ARG A 210 -10.91 5.42 -21.35
CA ARG A 210 -11.89 4.34 -21.43
C ARG A 210 -12.85 4.34 -20.24
N PRO A 211 -14.04 3.73 -20.37
CA PRO A 211 -14.91 3.44 -19.23
C PRO A 211 -14.19 2.66 -18.15
N CYS A 212 -14.50 2.96 -16.88
CA CYS A 212 -13.91 2.32 -15.71
C CYS A 212 -15.03 1.86 -14.78
N PRO A 213 -15.58 0.64 -14.98
CA PRO A 213 -16.62 0.10 -14.12
C PRO A 213 -16.17 0.04 -12.67
N GLY A 214 -16.97 0.57 -11.75
CA GLY A 214 -16.63 0.72 -10.34
C GLY A 214 -15.80 1.98 -10.00
N GLY A 215 -15.49 2.82 -10.99
CA GLY A 215 -14.81 4.10 -10.83
C GLY A 215 -13.30 4.07 -11.08
N LEU A 216 -12.69 5.26 -11.00
CA LEU A 216 -11.24 5.46 -11.15
C LEU A 216 -10.60 5.41 -9.77
N GLN A 217 -9.87 4.34 -9.50
CA GLN A 217 -9.09 4.25 -8.29
C GLN A 217 -7.72 4.91 -8.47
N ILE A 218 -7.49 5.98 -7.73
CA ILE A 218 -6.17 6.58 -7.57
C ILE A 218 -5.57 5.99 -6.29
N ARG A 219 -4.25 5.84 -6.25
CA ARG A 219 -3.52 5.46 -5.04
C ARG A 219 -2.24 6.27 -4.96
N ILE A 220 -2.02 6.93 -3.83
CA ILE A 220 -0.82 7.75 -3.63
C ILE A 220 -0.13 7.35 -2.34
N ARG A 221 1.16 7.10 -2.45
CA ARG A 221 2.00 6.64 -1.35
C ARG A 221 2.86 7.78 -0.86
N PHE A 222 2.90 7.93 0.46
CA PHE A 222 3.81 8.84 1.12
C PHE A 222 5.16 8.17 1.40
N PRO A 223 6.24 8.95 1.42
CA PRO A 223 7.52 8.47 1.90
C PRO A 223 7.44 8.16 3.41
N SER A 224 8.33 7.29 3.92
CA SER A 224 8.25 6.72 5.28
C SER A 224 9.58 6.65 6.04
N CYS A 225 10.64 7.21 5.47
CA CYS A 225 11.95 7.32 6.10
C CYS A 225 12.17 8.76 6.60
N TRP A 226 12.08 8.95 7.91
CA TRP A 226 12.10 10.25 8.56
C TRP A 226 13.45 10.55 9.23
N GLY A 227 13.89 11.81 9.15
CA GLY A 227 15.15 12.29 9.71
C GLY A 227 15.28 12.24 11.24
N GLY A 228 14.18 12.07 11.98
CA GLY A 228 14.18 11.98 13.44
C GLY A 228 14.35 13.31 14.19
N LYS A 229 14.37 14.45 13.49
CA LYS A 229 14.66 15.77 14.08
C LYS A 229 13.77 16.90 13.58
N ASN A 230 13.42 16.91 12.31
CA ASN A 230 12.61 17.97 11.71
C ASN A 230 11.21 17.42 11.44
N ASP A 231 10.21 18.01 12.08
CA ASP A 231 8.80 17.63 11.90
C ASP A 231 8.27 18.07 10.54
N ASP A 232 8.92 19.08 9.93
CA ASP A 232 8.60 19.60 8.61
C ASP A 232 9.85 20.24 7.96
N SER A 233 9.83 20.38 6.64
CA SER A 233 10.83 21.13 5.86
C SER A 233 10.14 22.27 5.09
N PRO A 234 10.86 23.33 4.66
CA PRO A 234 10.24 24.44 3.93
C PRO A 234 9.50 24.04 2.63
N ASP A 235 9.88 22.91 2.04
CA ASP A 235 9.25 22.33 0.84
C ASP A 235 8.25 21.20 1.14
N HIS A 236 8.03 20.91 2.43
CA HIS A 236 7.16 19.86 2.99
C HIS A 236 7.45 18.44 2.48
N ARG A 237 8.64 18.24 1.89
CA ARG A 237 9.04 17.00 1.21
C ARG A 237 10.46 16.57 1.60
N SER A 238 11.40 17.51 1.78
CA SER A 238 12.81 17.18 1.98
C SER A 238 13.16 16.54 3.32
N HIS A 239 12.35 16.73 4.36
CA HIS A 239 12.52 16.12 5.68
C HIS A 239 12.20 14.62 5.72
N ILE A 240 11.57 14.09 4.67
CA ILE A 240 11.18 12.69 4.54
C ILE A 240 11.64 12.09 3.20
N ARG A 241 11.84 10.76 3.17
CA ARG A 241 12.36 10.04 2.01
C ARG A 241 11.61 8.74 1.76
N TYR A 242 11.46 8.38 0.49
CA TYR A 242 10.99 7.05 0.14
C TYR A 242 12.06 6.02 0.54
N PRO A 243 11.66 4.82 1.00
CA PRO A 243 12.59 3.70 1.10
C PRO A 243 13.08 3.30 -0.29
N SER A 244 14.17 2.53 -0.39
CA SER A 244 14.83 2.23 -1.67
C SER A 244 13.93 1.54 -2.70
N GLY A 245 12.98 0.72 -2.25
CA GLY A 245 11.97 0.07 -3.09
C GLY A 245 10.69 0.88 -3.23
N MET A 246 10.65 2.13 -2.74
CA MET A 246 9.53 3.08 -2.68
C MET A 246 8.34 2.62 -1.81
N ASN A 247 7.94 1.37 -1.99
CA ASN A 247 6.98 0.63 -1.20
C ASN A 247 7.57 0.06 0.09
N ASN A 248 8.83 -0.38 0.03
CA ASN A 248 9.55 -1.13 1.07
C ASN A 248 11.06 -0.98 0.84
N GLY A 249 11.87 -1.72 1.61
CA GLY A 249 13.32 -1.66 1.52
C GLY A 249 13.94 -0.72 2.56
N PRO A 250 15.28 -0.71 2.66
CA PRO A 250 16.02 0.11 3.60
C PRO A 250 15.81 1.59 3.31
N CYS A 251 15.87 2.38 4.38
CA CYS A 251 15.93 3.83 4.23
C CYS A 251 17.28 4.25 3.62
N PRO A 252 17.32 5.25 2.70
CA PRO A 252 18.55 5.65 1.99
C PRO A 252 19.74 6.06 2.87
N LYS A 253 19.51 6.31 4.17
CA LYS A 253 20.55 6.49 5.18
C LYS A 253 20.24 5.60 6.39
N THR A 254 21.23 4.90 6.91
CA THR A 254 21.11 3.91 8.01
C THR A 254 20.60 4.50 9.33
N ARG A 255 20.58 5.83 9.51
CA ARG A 255 20.10 6.51 10.73
C ARG A 255 18.73 7.17 10.64
N LEU A 256 17.99 7.02 9.54
CA LEU A 256 16.61 7.51 9.49
C LEU A 256 15.72 6.65 10.40
N ALA A 257 14.85 7.31 11.15
CA ALA A 257 13.74 6.69 11.84
C ALA A 257 12.71 6.20 10.81
N ARG A 258 12.05 5.09 11.12
CA ARG A 258 10.94 4.60 10.31
C ARG A 258 9.63 5.08 10.93
N ILE A 259 8.78 5.70 10.14
CA ILE A 259 7.40 6.03 10.53
C ILE A 259 6.42 5.16 9.73
N PRO A 260 5.15 5.03 10.16
CA PRO A 260 4.13 4.35 9.38
C PRO A 260 4.04 4.95 7.97
N GLY A 261 4.08 4.11 6.93
CA GLY A 261 3.93 4.59 5.56
C GLY A 261 2.46 4.83 5.24
N LEU A 262 2.08 6.06 4.92
CA LEU A 262 0.73 6.34 4.46
C LEU A 262 0.54 5.89 3.00
N LEU A 263 -0.59 5.25 2.74
CA LEU A 263 -1.10 5.02 1.40
C LEU A 263 -2.55 5.49 1.37
N TYR A 264 -2.85 6.45 0.52
CA TYR A 264 -4.23 6.83 0.27
C TYR A 264 -4.75 5.97 -0.88
N GLY A 265 -5.95 5.42 -0.71
CA GLY A 265 -6.74 4.82 -1.77
C GLY A 265 -8.06 5.58 -1.87
N MET A 266 -8.35 6.14 -3.04
CA MET A 266 -9.58 6.89 -3.29
C MET A 266 -10.15 6.43 -4.62
N THR A 267 -11.47 6.28 -4.68
CA THR A 267 -12.17 5.88 -5.89
C THR A 267 -13.07 7.03 -6.32
N TRP A 268 -12.81 7.60 -7.50
CA TRP A 268 -13.65 8.65 -8.09
C TRP A 268 -14.73 8.02 -8.97
N ASN A 269 -15.99 8.45 -8.82
CA ASN A 269 -17.13 7.94 -9.56
C ASN A 269 -17.18 8.44 -11.01
N VAL A 270 -16.15 8.11 -11.79
CA VAL A 270 -16.04 8.47 -13.20
C VAL A 270 -17.08 7.75 -14.06
N GLU A 271 -17.54 6.57 -13.61
CA GLU A 271 -18.57 5.77 -14.29
C GLU A 271 -19.89 6.53 -14.44
N ALA A 272 -20.24 7.39 -13.48
CA ALA A 272 -21.42 8.24 -13.56
C ALA A 272 -21.44 9.15 -14.81
N PHE A 273 -20.29 9.39 -15.42
CA PHE A 273 -20.13 10.24 -16.60
C PHE A 273 -19.99 9.45 -17.91
N ASP A 274 -19.96 8.12 -17.88
CA ASP A 274 -19.71 7.31 -19.09
C ASP A 274 -20.79 7.52 -20.17
N HIS A 275 -22.03 7.87 -19.77
CA HIS A 275 -23.12 8.22 -20.69
C HIS A 275 -22.91 9.54 -21.46
N LEU A 276 -21.95 10.37 -21.03
CA LEU A 276 -21.57 11.64 -21.66
C LEU A 276 -20.28 11.52 -22.47
N ARG A 277 -19.62 10.36 -22.47
CA ARG A 277 -18.31 10.14 -23.10
C ARG A 277 -18.45 9.50 -24.47
N LYS A 278 -17.61 9.90 -25.41
CA LYS A 278 -17.39 9.16 -26.65
C LYS A 278 -16.27 8.13 -26.45
N PRO A 279 -16.24 7.04 -27.24
CA PRO A 279 -15.14 6.09 -27.18
C PRO A 279 -13.78 6.77 -27.41
N GLY A 280 -12.85 6.60 -26.48
CA GLY A 280 -11.52 7.22 -26.52
C GLY A 280 -11.43 8.60 -25.84
N ASP A 281 -12.54 9.15 -25.34
CA ASP A 281 -12.51 10.45 -24.66
C ASP A 281 -11.87 10.36 -23.27
N GLN A 282 -11.01 11.35 -23.01
CA GLN A 282 -10.53 11.69 -21.67
C GLN A 282 -11.03 13.10 -21.25
N PRO A 283 -12.21 13.22 -20.60
CA PRO A 283 -12.74 14.51 -20.16
C PRO A 283 -12.41 14.86 -18.70
N PHE A 284 -11.65 14.04 -17.98
CA PHE A 284 -11.33 14.28 -16.58
C PHE A 284 -10.13 15.22 -16.43
N VAL A 285 -10.20 16.06 -15.40
CA VAL A 285 -9.22 17.11 -15.13
C VAL A 285 -9.09 17.29 -13.62
N LEU A 286 -7.87 17.50 -13.13
CA LEU A 286 -7.66 17.85 -11.73
C LEU A 286 -7.96 19.32 -11.49
N SER A 287 -8.35 19.66 -10.27
CA SER A 287 -8.75 21.03 -9.88
C SER A 287 -7.74 22.13 -10.18
N GLN A 288 -6.44 21.81 -10.28
CA GLN A 288 -5.38 22.73 -10.68
C GLN A 288 -5.26 22.92 -12.20
N GLY A 289 -6.11 22.24 -12.98
CA GLY A 289 -6.18 22.34 -14.43
C GLY A 289 -5.38 21.27 -15.18
N ASP A 290 -4.86 20.23 -14.51
CA ASP A 290 -4.14 19.15 -15.18
C ASP A 290 -5.12 18.16 -15.86
N PRO A 291 -5.16 18.06 -17.21
CA PRO A 291 -6.02 17.14 -17.93
C PRO A 291 -5.40 15.74 -18.09
N THR A 292 -4.16 15.55 -17.65
CA THR A 292 -3.43 14.29 -17.81
C THR A 292 -3.60 13.37 -16.60
N GLY A 293 -3.80 13.93 -15.41
CA GLY A 293 -3.88 13.21 -14.14
C GLY A 293 -2.53 12.83 -13.55
N PHE A 294 -1.42 13.27 -14.15
CA PHE A 294 -0.07 13.04 -13.62
C PHE A 294 0.29 13.98 -12.47
N GLY A 295 -0.28 15.19 -12.46
CA GLY A 295 -0.06 16.23 -11.46
C GLY A 295 -0.77 15.95 -10.14
N TYR A 296 -1.08 14.69 -9.84
CA TYR A 296 -1.79 14.31 -8.63
C TYR A 296 -0.87 14.36 -7.43
N HIS A 297 -1.35 14.94 -6.35
CA HIS A 297 -0.65 14.97 -5.07
C HIS A 297 -1.62 14.72 -3.92
N ALA A 298 -1.06 14.56 -2.74
CA ALA A 298 -1.81 14.41 -1.51
C ALA A 298 -1.04 14.98 -0.34
N ASP A 299 -1.79 15.51 0.61
CA ASP A 299 -1.28 16.26 1.73
C ASP A 299 -1.72 15.62 3.03
N PHE A 300 -0.79 15.60 4.00
CA PHE A 300 -1.00 15.06 5.33
C PHE A 300 -0.58 16.09 6.38
N LEU A 301 -1.44 16.32 7.36
CA LEU A 301 -1.10 17.02 8.59
C LEU A 301 -1.52 16.15 9.78
N ASN A 302 -0.56 15.84 10.64
CA ASN A 302 -0.78 14.96 11.77
C ASN A 302 -1.69 15.61 12.82
N GLY A 303 -2.68 14.86 13.27
CA GLY A 303 -3.55 15.21 14.39
C GLY A 303 -3.86 14.01 15.28
N TRP A 304 -3.08 12.93 15.17
CA TRP A 304 -3.22 11.77 16.05
C TRP A 304 -2.96 12.14 17.51
N ASP A 305 -3.71 11.50 18.40
CA ASP A 305 -3.24 11.24 19.77
C ASP A 305 -1.96 10.39 19.69
N ILE A 306 -0.83 11.02 20.01
CA ILE A 306 0.50 10.42 19.80
C ILE A 306 0.70 9.20 20.68
N GLU A 307 0.24 9.24 21.93
CA GLU A 307 0.39 8.12 22.86
C GLU A 307 -0.47 6.93 22.43
N LEU A 308 -1.68 7.18 21.93
CA LEU A 308 -2.52 6.14 21.36
C LEU A 308 -1.88 5.54 20.11
N LEU A 309 -1.39 6.36 19.19
CA LEU A 309 -0.74 5.88 17.97
C LEU A 309 0.51 5.07 18.30
N GLU A 310 1.33 5.53 19.24
CA GLU A 310 2.51 4.79 19.69
C GLU A 310 2.13 3.42 20.28
N ARG A 311 1.09 3.37 21.13
CA ARG A 311 0.59 2.10 21.66
C ARG A 311 0.10 1.18 20.55
N ALA A 312 -0.63 1.71 19.57
CA ALA A 312 -1.13 0.94 18.43
C ALA A 312 0.00 0.34 17.59
N LEU A 313 1.08 1.10 17.34
CA LEU A 313 2.26 0.61 16.61
C LEU A 313 3.06 -0.49 17.34
N ARG A 314 2.86 -0.62 18.66
CA ARG A 314 3.47 -1.67 19.49
C ARG A 314 2.52 -2.85 19.71
N ASP A 315 1.25 -2.70 19.37
CA ASP A 315 0.20 -3.70 19.57
C ASP A 315 0.15 -4.67 18.39
N LEU A 316 0.40 -5.95 18.67
CA LEU A 316 0.44 -7.01 17.66
C LEU A 316 -0.92 -7.25 16.99
N THR A 317 -2.02 -6.86 17.63
CA THR A 317 -3.37 -6.98 17.08
C THR A 317 -3.65 -5.94 15.99
N CYS A 318 -2.92 -4.82 16.01
CA CYS A 318 -3.08 -3.72 15.05
C CYS A 318 -2.34 -3.95 13.72
N GLY A 319 -1.37 -4.88 13.69
CA GLY A 319 -0.49 -5.13 12.52
C GLY A 319 -0.85 -6.33 11.62
N ASN A 320 -1.83 -7.16 11.98
CA ASN A 320 -2.21 -8.35 11.19
C ASN A 320 -3.39 -8.11 10.23
N ALA A 321 -3.62 -6.87 9.82
CA ALA A 321 -4.79 -6.56 9.00
C ALA A 321 -4.53 -6.91 7.52
N SER A 322 -4.58 -8.20 7.19
CA SER A 322 -4.93 -8.67 5.85
C SER A 322 -6.29 -8.07 5.46
N GLY A 323 -6.28 -6.85 4.91
CA GLY A 323 -7.47 -6.09 4.52
C GLY A 323 -7.66 -4.72 5.18
N GLY A 324 -6.77 -4.25 6.07
CA GLY A 324 -6.89 -2.91 6.66
C GLY A 324 -8.01 -2.76 7.71
N ARG A 325 -8.38 -3.84 8.39
CA ARG A 325 -9.42 -3.91 9.42
C ARG A 325 -8.93 -3.32 10.76
N ILE A 326 -9.21 -2.04 11.00
CA ILE A 326 -8.92 -1.34 12.28
C ILE A 326 -9.68 -1.93 13.47
N ASP A 327 -10.76 -2.65 13.22
CA ASP A 327 -11.60 -3.28 14.23
C ASP A 327 -11.02 -4.56 14.83
N PHE A 328 -9.86 -5.03 14.38
CA PHE A 328 -9.09 -6.05 15.09
C PHE A 328 -8.03 -5.49 16.03
N CYS A 329 -7.72 -4.19 15.92
CA CYS A 329 -6.77 -3.53 16.81
C CYS A 329 -7.41 -3.33 18.18
N GLU A 330 -6.93 -4.05 19.20
CA GLU A 330 -7.42 -3.95 20.58
C GLU A 330 -7.24 -2.54 21.11
N THR A 331 -6.11 -1.91 20.83
CA THR A 331 -5.82 -0.52 21.19
C THR A 331 -6.85 0.48 20.65
N PHE A 332 -7.45 0.23 19.48
CA PHE A 332 -8.43 1.14 18.88
C PHE A 332 -9.87 0.87 19.28
N GLN A 333 -10.22 -0.32 19.79
CA GLN A 333 -11.60 -0.69 20.12
C GLN A 333 -12.41 0.39 20.86
N PRO A 334 -11.86 1.06 21.90
CA PRO A 334 -12.62 2.06 22.66
C PRO A 334 -12.93 3.34 21.87
N PHE A 335 -12.29 3.53 20.73
CA PHE A 335 -12.28 4.77 19.95
C PHE A 335 -12.87 4.59 18.55
N LEU A 336 -13.38 3.41 18.21
CA LEU A 336 -13.96 3.15 16.89
C LEU A 336 -15.33 3.81 16.75
N GLN A 337 -15.58 4.37 15.57
CA GLN A 337 -16.88 4.90 15.18
C GLN A 337 -17.33 4.35 13.82
N ASN A 338 -18.63 4.14 13.67
CA ASN A 338 -19.20 3.66 12.41
C ASN A 338 -19.38 4.80 11.39
N SER A 339 -19.60 4.43 10.13
CA SER A 339 -19.75 5.38 9.01
C SER A 339 -20.90 6.37 9.17
N ARG A 340 -21.98 6.00 9.89
CA ARG A 340 -23.08 6.95 10.18
C ARG A 340 -22.59 8.10 11.06
N VAL A 341 -21.79 7.82 12.08
CA VAL A 341 -21.22 8.87 12.96
C VAL A 341 -20.18 9.70 12.19
N GLN A 342 -19.30 9.05 11.42
CA GLN A 342 -18.33 9.74 10.56
C GLN A 342 -19.02 10.72 9.59
N ASN A 343 -20.16 10.33 9.01
CA ASN A 343 -20.96 11.16 8.11
C ASN A 343 -21.70 12.32 8.78
N LEU A 344 -21.84 12.30 10.11
CA LEU A 344 -22.41 13.44 10.86
C LEU A 344 -21.36 14.53 11.14
N CYS A 345 -20.07 14.20 11.03
CA CYS A 345 -19.02 15.19 11.14
C CYS A 345 -19.10 16.14 9.94
N PRO A 346 -19.17 17.46 10.15
CA PRO A 346 -19.52 18.40 9.09
C PRO A 346 -18.49 18.39 7.98
N SER A 347 -18.97 18.19 6.75
CA SER A 347 -18.24 18.54 5.54
C SER A 347 -18.11 20.06 5.50
N ILE A 348 -16.95 20.67 5.47
CA ILE A 348 -16.70 22.09 5.74
C ILE A 348 -16.68 22.38 7.24
N PRO A 349 -15.47 22.41 7.83
CA PRO A 349 -15.20 22.99 9.14
C PRO A 349 -15.97 24.30 9.32
N SER A 350 -16.88 24.34 10.29
CA SER A 350 -17.65 25.54 10.62
C SER A 350 -16.74 26.75 10.88
N LYS A 351 -15.53 26.47 11.37
CA LYS A 351 -14.49 27.42 11.77
C LYS A 351 -13.77 28.09 10.58
N ALA A 352 -13.69 27.46 9.40
CA ALA A 352 -13.01 28.02 8.21
C ALA A 352 -13.97 28.80 7.28
N ARG A 353 -15.26 28.49 7.36
CA ARG A 353 -16.27 28.93 6.39
C ARG A 353 -16.35 30.46 6.28
N SER A 354 -16.45 31.20 7.38
CA SER A 354 -16.63 32.66 7.31
C SER A 354 -15.47 33.40 6.65
N ARG A 355 -14.22 32.99 6.90
CA ARG A 355 -13.01 33.63 6.38
C ARG A 355 -12.81 33.41 4.89
N ILE A 356 -13.12 32.21 4.40
CA ILE A 356 -12.97 31.87 2.97
C ILE A 356 -14.04 32.58 2.13
N TRP A 357 -15.26 32.67 2.65
CA TRP A 357 -16.32 33.46 2.00
C TRP A 357 -15.98 34.95 1.95
N GLN A 358 -15.23 35.48 2.92
CA GLN A 358 -14.74 36.87 2.92
C GLN A 358 -13.58 37.06 1.95
N SER A 359 -12.60 36.14 1.88
CA SER A 359 -11.48 36.24 0.94
C SER A 359 -11.96 36.20 -0.53
N CYS A 360 -12.99 35.40 -0.84
CA CYS A 360 -13.69 35.36 -2.13
C CYS A 360 -14.35 36.70 -2.54
N ARG A 361 -14.56 37.65 -1.60
CA ARG A 361 -15.16 38.98 -1.90
C ARG A 361 -14.12 40.07 -2.12
N SER A 362 -12.83 39.74 -2.08
CA SER A 362 -11.75 40.72 -2.31
C SER A 362 -11.79 41.25 -3.76
N PRO A 363 -11.63 42.56 -4.00
CA PRO A 363 -11.67 43.14 -5.35
C PRO A 363 -10.52 42.59 -6.19
N GLY A 364 -10.81 41.66 -7.12
CA GLY A 364 -9.81 41.08 -8.03
C GLY A 364 -10.09 39.63 -8.43
N LEU A 365 -10.75 38.84 -7.57
CA LEU A 365 -11.12 37.45 -7.86
C LEU A 365 -12.53 37.43 -8.48
N ARG A 366 -12.62 37.55 -9.81
CA ARG A 366 -13.88 37.39 -10.53
C ARG A 366 -14.23 35.90 -10.57
N SER A 367 -15.24 35.52 -9.78
CA SER A 367 -15.88 34.20 -9.66
C SER A 367 -15.27 33.22 -8.65
N CYS A 368 -15.99 33.01 -7.54
CA CYS A 368 -15.90 31.79 -6.73
C CYS A 368 -17.11 30.90 -7.10
N PRO A 369 -16.93 29.77 -7.82
CA PRO A 369 -18.01 28.84 -8.06
C PRO A 369 -18.11 27.90 -6.86
N ILE A 370 -18.82 28.32 -5.81
CA ILE A 370 -19.42 27.38 -4.84
C ILE A 370 -20.87 27.79 -4.70
N ARG A 371 -21.69 27.41 -5.69
CA ARG A 371 -23.09 27.08 -5.38
C ARG A 371 -23.09 25.61 -4.99
N ALA A 372 -23.38 25.38 -3.72
CA ALA A 372 -23.67 24.06 -3.17
C ALA A 372 -24.83 23.39 -3.91
#